data_AF-A0A1V5IL69-F1
#
_entry.id   AF-A0A1V5IL69-F1
#
_cell.length_a   1.000
_cell.length_b   1.000
_cell.length_c   1.000
_cell.angle_alpha   90.00
_cell.angle_beta   90.00
_cell.angle_gamma   90.00
#
_symmetry.space_group_name_H-M   'P 1'
#
loop_
_entity.id
_entity.type
_entity.pdbx_description
1 polymer ?
#
loop_
_entity_poly.entity_id
_entity_poly.type
_entity_poly.pdbx_seq_one_letter_code
_entity_poly.pdbx_strand_id
1 'polypeptide(L)'
;MSNLDEFLGPLHHGVWEVEIPKVTVTEPLDQGWEISRINVPSPGTIASYRKGQYHVHETATEWRVHLDNHDPKRHPILHLIDDAPLLLMIGDTFGTLIASTRKKTGDEAKILEEQSKAWKDQVLIGLFIILVGIFVITNPLLTFKGITRLFVPLVIIGLGMFTIRKSVRVQPLRINEDAGLYRGIIISIAGIIAFYLPLTLWIVGLLGILAVWMLATAIVLLGRARKGRSAIPEGFVSRVVIAILSLCLVGLIITYPIEIVGLLMIVLGVIGLLLGIMLFVNGVRLKRWMERT
;
A
#
# COMPACT_ATOMS: atom_id res chain seq x y z
N MET A 1 -6.32 23.81 -30.52
CA MET A 1 -5.51 23.42 -29.35
C MET A 1 -6.46 22.78 -28.38
N SER A 2 -6.08 21.67 -27.75
CA SER A 2 -6.94 20.89 -26.87
C SER A 2 -6.26 20.70 -25.52
N ASN A 3 -7.00 21.02 -24.46
CA ASN A 3 -6.61 20.84 -23.07
C ASN A 3 -7.19 19.52 -22.53
N LEU A 4 -6.49 18.89 -21.57
CA LEU A 4 -6.93 17.68 -20.88
C LEU A 4 -8.36 17.80 -20.35
N ASP A 5 -8.72 18.96 -19.80
CA ASP A 5 -10.03 19.22 -19.17
C ASP A 5 -11.22 19.03 -20.14
N GLU A 6 -11.00 19.23 -21.45
CA GLU A 6 -12.03 19.09 -22.50
C GLU A 6 -12.49 17.64 -22.68
N PHE A 7 -11.65 16.68 -22.28
CA PHE A 7 -11.92 15.26 -22.42
C PHE A 7 -12.55 14.64 -21.17
N LEU A 8 -12.75 15.41 -20.08
CA LEU A 8 -13.19 14.88 -18.78
C LEU A 8 -14.71 14.79 -18.63
N GLY A 9 -15.48 15.35 -19.56
CA GLY A 9 -16.95 15.30 -19.56
C GLY A 9 -17.55 13.91 -19.29
N PRO A 10 -17.03 12.81 -19.88
CA PRO A 10 -17.54 11.46 -19.62
C PRO A 10 -17.48 11.03 -18.15
N LEU A 11 -16.52 11.52 -17.35
CA LEU A 11 -16.40 11.15 -15.93
C LEU A 11 -17.63 11.53 -15.10
N HIS A 12 -18.27 12.65 -15.45
CA HIS A 12 -19.52 13.10 -14.78
C HIS A 12 -20.76 12.31 -15.19
N HIS A 13 -20.64 11.48 -16.22
CA HIS A 13 -21.70 10.62 -16.72
C HIS A 13 -21.53 9.17 -16.25
N GLY A 14 -20.62 8.93 -15.31
CA GLY A 14 -20.39 7.62 -14.70
C GLY A 14 -19.36 6.76 -15.40
N VAL A 15 -18.55 7.32 -16.32
CA VAL A 15 -17.35 6.64 -16.82
C VAL A 15 -16.28 6.66 -15.73
N TRP A 16 -15.77 5.50 -15.34
CA TRP A 16 -14.75 5.37 -14.30
C TRP A 16 -13.44 6.09 -14.61
N GLU A 17 -12.87 5.83 -15.79
CA GLU A 17 -11.58 6.36 -16.21
C GLU A 17 -11.63 6.69 -17.70
N VAL A 18 -11.05 7.84 -18.07
CA VAL A 18 -10.89 8.26 -19.46
C VAL A 18 -9.42 8.12 -19.83
N GLU A 19 -9.13 7.32 -20.85
CA GLU A 19 -7.80 7.19 -21.46
C GLU A 19 -7.70 8.16 -22.65
N ILE A 20 -6.74 9.08 -22.60
CA ILE A 20 -6.57 10.17 -23.56
C ILE A 20 -5.16 10.07 -24.14
N PRO A 21 -4.99 9.76 -25.44
CA PRO A 21 -3.67 9.72 -26.06
C PRO A 21 -2.92 11.05 -25.88
N LYS A 22 -1.63 11.01 -25.54
CA LYS A 22 -0.84 12.24 -25.33
C LYS A 22 -0.86 13.18 -26.52
N VAL A 23 -0.89 12.62 -27.72
CA VAL A 23 -0.94 13.36 -28.98
C VAL A 23 -2.19 14.22 -29.14
N THR A 24 -3.28 13.93 -28.41
CA THR A 24 -4.52 14.70 -28.46
C THR A 24 -4.61 15.80 -27.41
N VAL A 25 -3.67 15.88 -26.47
CA VAL A 25 -3.56 16.98 -25.51
C VAL A 25 -2.39 17.87 -25.92
N THR A 26 -2.70 18.94 -26.66
CA THR A 26 -1.67 19.80 -27.26
C THR A 26 -1.21 20.93 -26.35
N GLU A 27 -1.98 21.21 -25.30
CA GLU A 27 -1.67 22.23 -24.30
C GLU A 27 -1.04 21.63 -23.04
N PRO A 28 -0.13 22.34 -22.37
CA PRO A 28 0.36 21.92 -21.06
C PRO A 28 -0.78 21.92 -20.03
N LEU A 29 -0.63 21.13 -18.98
CA LEU A 29 -1.54 21.15 -17.84
C LEU A 29 -1.61 22.56 -17.25
N ASP A 30 -2.83 23.02 -16.98
CA ASP A 30 -3.05 24.34 -16.38
C ASP A 30 -2.62 24.41 -14.91
N GLN A 31 -2.63 25.62 -14.34
CA GLN A 31 -2.23 25.85 -12.94
C GLN A 31 -3.13 25.15 -11.91
N GLY A 32 -4.29 24.62 -12.32
CA GLY A 32 -5.17 23.86 -11.42
C GLY A 32 -4.68 22.45 -11.13
N TRP A 33 -3.78 21.91 -11.97
CA TRP A 33 -3.22 20.58 -11.81
C TRP A 33 -1.95 20.61 -10.95
N GLU A 34 -2.01 19.94 -9.81
CA GLU A 34 -0.91 19.85 -8.86
C GLU A 34 -0.30 18.44 -8.86
N ILE A 35 1.03 18.36 -8.72
CA ILE A 35 1.73 17.07 -8.66
C ILE A 35 1.33 16.31 -7.39
N SER A 36 0.84 15.08 -7.55
CA SER A 36 0.59 14.16 -6.45
C SER A 36 1.86 13.37 -6.13
N ARG A 37 2.47 13.67 -4.98
CA ARG A 37 3.69 12.98 -4.51
C ARG A 37 3.43 11.60 -3.90
N ILE A 38 2.18 11.32 -3.54
CA ILE A 38 1.76 10.07 -2.91
C ILE A 38 0.70 9.46 -3.81
N ASN A 39 1.09 8.43 -4.55
CA ASN A 39 0.16 7.65 -5.37
C ASN A 39 0.54 6.17 -5.31
N VAL A 40 -0.47 5.29 -5.36
CA VAL A 40 -0.25 3.88 -5.69
C VAL A 40 -0.12 3.86 -7.22
N PRO A 41 1.08 3.61 -7.77
CA PRO A 41 1.32 3.91 -9.18
C PRO A 41 0.54 2.96 -10.07
N SER A 42 -0.35 3.41 -10.95
CA SER A 42 -0.85 2.48 -11.99
C SER A 42 0.33 1.98 -12.86
N PRO A 43 0.30 0.74 -13.37
CA PRO A 43 1.39 0.22 -14.21
C PRO A 43 1.75 1.18 -15.36
N GLY A 44 3.01 1.61 -15.42
CA GLY A 44 3.49 2.52 -16.48
C GLY A 44 3.29 4.02 -16.21
N THR A 45 2.79 4.40 -15.03
CA THR A 45 2.67 5.81 -14.63
C THR A 45 4.06 6.44 -14.38
N ILE A 46 4.34 7.53 -15.09
CA ILE A 46 5.54 8.37 -15.01
C ILE A 46 5.37 9.48 -13.97
N ALA A 47 4.19 10.10 -13.96
CA ALA A 47 3.83 11.16 -13.03
C ALA A 47 2.33 11.12 -12.72
N SER A 48 1.93 11.75 -11.62
CA SER A 48 0.52 11.84 -11.25
C SER A 48 0.18 13.25 -10.83
N TYR A 49 -0.99 13.73 -11.24
CA TYR A 49 -1.45 15.08 -10.95
C TYR A 49 -2.89 15.06 -10.42
N ARG A 50 -3.29 16.11 -9.71
CA ARG A 50 -4.60 16.24 -9.07
C ARG A 50 -5.17 17.62 -9.29
N LYS A 51 -6.48 17.68 -9.50
CA LYS A 51 -7.27 18.92 -9.59
C LYS A 51 -8.62 18.69 -8.94
N GLY A 52 -8.74 19.03 -7.65
CA GLY A 52 -9.95 18.71 -6.87
C GLY A 52 -10.18 17.21 -6.75
N GLN A 53 -11.31 16.73 -7.31
CA GLN A 53 -11.66 15.30 -7.37
C GLN A 53 -11.02 14.55 -8.56
N TYR A 54 -10.44 15.26 -9.54
CA TYR A 54 -9.79 14.59 -10.65
C TYR A 54 -8.40 14.13 -10.27
N HIS A 55 -8.09 12.92 -10.67
CA HIS A 55 -6.77 12.33 -10.51
C HIS A 55 -6.31 11.80 -11.86
N VAL A 56 -5.15 12.29 -12.32
CA VAL A 56 -4.56 11.91 -13.58
C VAL A 56 -3.25 11.16 -13.37
N HIS A 57 -3.10 10.08 -14.11
CA HIS A 57 -1.89 9.30 -14.24
C HIS A 57 -1.33 9.53 -15.63
N GLU A 58 -0.13 10.11 -15.68
CA GLU A 58 0.60 10.31 -16.92
C GLU A 58 1.40 9.04 -17.23
N THR A 59 1.22 8.46 -18.41
CA THR A 59 2.03 7.35 -18.90
C THR A 59 2.92 7.80 -20.07
N ALA A 60 3.64 6.87 -20.70
CA ALA A 60 4.44 7.18 -21.89
C ALA A 60 3.59 7.63 -23.09
N THR A 61 2.38 7.08 -23.24
CA THR A 61 1.56 7.21 -24.47
C THR A 61 0.24 7.94 -24.25
N GLU A 62 -0.25 8.00 -23.01
CA GLU A 62 -1.59 8.48 -22.69
C GLU A 62 -1.69 9.09 -21.29
N TRP A 63 -2.72 9.90 -21.11
CA TRP A 63 -3.22 10.38 -19.82
C TRP A 63 -4.40 9.51 -19.42
N ARG A 64 -4.38 8.98 -18.20
CA ARG A 64 -5.50 8.24 -17.62
C ARG A 64 -6.09 9.07 -16.51
N VAL A 65 -7.35 9.48 -16.64
CA VAL A 65 -7.99 10.38 -15.67
C VAL A 65 -9.20 9.69 -15.08
N HIS A 66 -9.28 9.61 -13.75
CA HIS A 66 -10.47 9.18 -13.02
C HIS A 66 -10.94 10.24 -12.03
N LEU A 67 -12.17 10.06 -11.55
CA LEU A 67 -12.80 10.94 -10.56
C LEU A 67 -12.89 10.24 -9.21
N ASP A 68 -12.21 10.79 -8.21
CA ASP A 68 -12.36 10.40 -6.81
C ASP A 68 -13.71 10.91 -6.28
N ASN A 69 -14.39 10.16 -5.40
CA ASN A 69 -15.63 10.65 -4.80
C ASN A 69 -15.35 11.81 -3.83
N HIS A 70 -14.16 11.86 -3.24
CA HIS A 70 -13.78 12.87 -2.27
C HIS A 70 -12.44 13.52 -2.63
N ASP A 71 -12.42 14.86 -2.67
CA ASP A 71 -11.17 15.62 -2.79
C ASP A 71 -10.26 15.30 -1.59
N PRO A 72 -9.07 14.69 -1.79
CA PRO A 72 -8.17 14.30 -0.71
C PRO A 72 -7.67 15.47 0.13
N LYS A 73 -7.65 16.70 -0.42
CA LYS A 73 -7.24 17.90 0.32
C LYS A 73 -8.32 18.37 1.29
N ARG A 74 -9.59 18.26 0.89
CA ARG A 74 -10.73 18.72 1.69
C ARG A 74 -11.25 17.64 2.63
N HIS A 75 -11.22 16.38 2.18
CA HIS A 75 -11.80 15.24 2.88
C HIS A 75 -10.86 14.03 2.90
N PRO A 76 -9.65 14.16 3.48
CA PRO A 76 -8.61 13.12 3.43
C PRO A 76 -9.06 11.78 4.03
N ILE A 77 -9.82 11.82 5.12
CA ILE A 77 -10.30 10.61 5.81
C ILE A 77 -11.36 9.90 4.96
N LEU A 78 -12.30 10.63 4.37
CA LEU A 78 -13.34 10.05 3.53
C LEU A 78 -12.75 9.46 2.25
N HIS A 79 -11.80 10.16 1.61
CA HIS A 79 -11.07 9.64 0.46
C HIS A 79 -10.44 8.27 0.75
N LEU A 80 -9.74 8.12 1.88
CA LEU A 80 -9.13 6.83 2.25
C LEU A 80 -10.16 5.73 2.51
N ILE A 81 -11.30 6.05 3.13
CA ILE A 81 -12.33 5.05 3.50
C ILE A 81 -13.16 4.60 2.30
N ASP A 82 -13.42 5.51 1.36
CA ASP A 82 -14.44 5.36 0.33
C ASP A 82 -13.87 5.23 -1.09
N ASP A 83 -12.78 5.94 -1.40
CA ASP A 83 -12.13 5.86 -2.73
C ASP A 83 -11.07 4.74 -2.78
N ALA A 84 -10.45 4.41 -1.64
CA ALA A 84 -9.47 3.34 -1.52
C ALA A 84 -9.81 2.31 -0.41
N PRO A 85 -10.93 1.57 -0.51
CA PRO A 85 -11.23 0.47 0.40
C PRO A 85 -10.01 -0.45 0.57
N LEU A 86 -9.67 -0.81 1.81
CA LEU A 86 -8.45 -1.56 2.16
C LEU A 86 -8.22 -2.80 1.26
N LEU A 87 -9.30 -3.50 0.88
CA LEU A 87 -9.29 -4.65 -0.02
C LEU A 87 -8.81 -4.31 -1.45
N LEU A 88 -9.20 -3.16 -2.00
CA LEU A 88 -8.75 -2.67 -3.31
C LEU A 88 -7.28 -2.21 -3.25
N MET A 89 -6.89 -1.54 -2.16
CA MET A 89 -5.50 -1.13 -1.94
C MET A 89 -4.53 -2.32 -1.90
N ILE A 90 -4.94 -3.43 -1.27
CA ILE A 90 -4.16 -4.68 -1.28
C ILE A 90 -4.02 -5.20 -2.72
N GLY A 91 -5.10 -5.27 -3.49
CA GLY A 91 -5.09 -5.71 -4.89
C GLY A 91 -4.18 -4.88 -5.80
N ASP A 92 -4.26 -3.55 -5.71
CA ASP A 92 -3.46 -2.63 -6.52
C ASP A 92 -1.97 -2.65 -6.13
N THR A 93 -1.67 -2.86 -4.85
CA THR A 93 -0.30 -3.06 -4.35
C THR A 93 0.32 -4.34 -4.96
N PHE A 94 -0.45 -5.40 -5.16
CA PHE A 94 0.03 -6.59 -5.87
C PHE A 94 0.26 -6.33 -7.36
N GLY A 95 -0.66 -5.64 -8.03
CA GLY A 95 -0.51 -5.29 -9.45
C GLY A 95 0.74 -4.46 -9.73
N THR A 96 1.06 -3.53 -8.83
CA THR A 96 2.23 -2.66 -8.93
C THR A 96 3.57 -3.33 -8.68
N LEU A 97 3.63 -4.21 -7.68
CA LEU A 97 4.82 -5.01 -7.42
C LEU A 97 5.19 -5.90 -8.62
N ILE A 98 4.20 -6.37 -9.38
CA ILE A 98 4.41 -7.15 -10.61
C ILE A 98 4.90 -6.25 -11.76
N ALA A 99 4.32 -5.07 -11.94
CA ALA A 99 4.61 -4.17 -13.06
C ALA A 99 6.00 -3.50 -12.99
N SER A 100 6.52 -3.25 -11.79
CA SER A 100 7.75 -2.48 -11.57
C SER A 100 9.08 -3.21 -11.87
N THR A 101 9.05 -4.50 -12.24
CA THR A 101 10.26 -5.32 -12.46
C THR A 101 10.89 -5.22 -13.85
N ARG A 102 10.37 -4.39 -14.76
CA ARG A 102 10.93 -4.21 -16.11
C ARG A 102 11.53 -2.82 -16.30
N LYS A 103 12.83 -2.66 -16.03
CA LYS A 103 13.64 -1.53 -16.54
C LYS A 103 14.69 -2.05 -17.52
N LYS A 104 14.80 -1.41 -18.68
CA LYS A 104 15.84 -1.67 -19.69
C LYS A 104 16.91 -0.58 -19.57
N THR A 105 18.11 -0.97 -19.18
CA THR A 105 19.35 -0.18 -19.32
C THR A 105 20.09 -0.63 -20.58
N GLY A 106 20.95 0.23 -21.15
CA GLY A 106 21.58 0.04 -22.46
C GLY A 106 23.08 -0.29 -22.46
N ASP A 107 23.63 -0.74 -21.34
CA ASP A 107 25.04 -1.11 -21.17
C ASP A 107 25.16 -2.63 -20.91
N GLU A 108 25.51 -3.41 -21.94
CA GLU A 108 25.43 -4.88 -21.96
C GLU A 108 26.23 -5.56 -20.84
N ALA A 109 27.43 -5.06 -20.53
CA ALA A 109 28.28 -5.64 -19.49
C ALA A 109 27.69 -5.43 -18.08
N LYS A 110 27.17 -4.23 -17.81
CA LYS A 110 26.46 -3.94 -16.55
C LYS A 110 25.15 -4.69 -16.44
N ILE A 111 24.42 -4.86 -17.55
CA ILE A 111 23.19 -5.65 -17.59
C ILE A 111 23.47 -7.10 -17.20
N LEU A 112 24.55 -7.71 -17.69
CA LEU A 112 24.89 -9.10 -17.36
C LEU A 112 25.33 -9.27 -15.89
N GLU A 113 26.09 -8.32 -15.34
CA GLU A 113 26.48 -8.33 -13.92
C GLU A 113 25.26 -8.15 -13.00
N GLU A 114 24.39 -7.18 -13.31
CA GLU A 114 23.14 -6.93 -12.60
C GLU A 114 22.19 -8.13 -12.69
N GLN A 115 22.08 -8.79 -13.85
CA GLN A 115 21.28 -10.01 -14.01
C GLN A 115 21.83 -11.19 -13.21
N SER A 116 23.16 -11.37 -13.18
CA SER A 116 23.84 -12.43 -12.40
C SER A 116 23.59 -12.29 -10.90
N LYS A 117 23.56 -11.07 -10.39
CA LYS A 117 23.21 -10.78 -9.00
C LYS A 117 21.70 -10.93 -8.77
N ALA A 118 20.88 -10.37 -9.67
CA ALA A 118 19.43 -10.36 -9.53
C ALA A 118 18.81 -11.76 -9.46
N TRP A 119 19.26 -12.72 -10.27
CA TRP A 119 18.69 -14.07 -10.21
C TRP A 119 19.02 -14.77 -8.88
N LYS A 120 20.23 -14.57 -8.35
CA LYS A 120 20.65 -15.12 -7.05
C LYS A 120 19.84 -14.50 -5.92
N ASP A 121 19.70 -13.18 -5.92
CA ASP A 121 18.91 -12.45 -4.93
C ASP A 121 17.44 -12.90 -4.99
N GLN A 122 16.84 -13.01 -6.18
CA GLN A 122 15.46 -13.48 -6.36
C GLN A 122 15.26 -14.92 -5.85
N VAL A 123 16.19 -15.83 -6.12
CA VAL A 123 16.10 -17.22 -5.64
C VAL A 123 16.27 -17.29 -4.13
N LEU A 124 17.29 -16.63 -3.56
CA LEU A 124 17.58 -16.68 -2.13
C LEU A 124 16.50 -15.99 -1.30
N ILE A 125 16.09 -14.79 -1.70
CA ILE A 125 15.00 -14.04 -1.04
C ILE A 125 13.69 -14.79 -1.23
N GLY A 126 13.42 -15.32 -2.43
CA GLY A 126 12.22 -16.12 -2.70
C GLY A 126 12.13 -17.34 -1.79
N LEU A 127 13.21 -18.12 -1.67
CA LEU A 127 13.27 -19.28 -0.78
C LEU A 127 13.09 -18.90 0.69
N PHE A 128 13.76 -17.83 1.14
CA PHE A 128 13.59 -17.32 2.49
C PHE A 128 12.13 -16.93 2.78
N ILE A 129 11.49 -16.19 1.87
CA ILE A 129 10.09 -15.78 2.00
C ILE A 129 9.15 -16.99 1.99
N ILE A 130 9.41 -18.02 1.18
CA ILE A 130 8.64 -19.28 1.20
C ILE A 130 8.70 -19.91 2.58
N LEU A 131 9.90 -20.06 3.16
CA LEU A 131 10.09 -20.65 4.49
C LEU A 131 9.38 -19.83 5.58
N VAL A 132 9.48 -18.50 5.52
CA VAL A 132 8.76 -17.60 6.41
C VAL A 132 7.25 -17.78 6.24
N GLY A 133 6.73 -17.80 5.01
CA GLY A 133 5.32 -17.99 4.71
C GLY A 133 4.77 -19.30 5.27
N ILE A 134 5.47 -20.41 5.07
CA ILE A 134 5.12 -21.72 5.65
C ILE A 134 5.11 -21.64 7.18
N PHE A 135 6.12 -21.02 7.79
CA PHE A 135 6.18 -20.85 9.23
C PHE A 135 4.99 -20.03 9.76
N VAL A 136 4.63 -18.94 9.10
CA VAL A 136 3.46 -18.12 9.49
C VAL A 136 2.15 -18.90 9.38
N ILE A 137 1.95 -19.66 8.30
CA ILE A 137 0.74 -20.46 8.10
C ILE A 137 0.61 -21.55 9.18
N THR A 138 1.72 -22.20 9.52
CA THR A 138 1.75 -23.29 10.51
C THR A 138 1.71 -22.80 11.95
N ASN A 139 2.17 -21.57 12.22
CA ASN A 139 2.30 -21.02 13.57
C ASN A 139 1.75 -19.57 13.71
N PRO A 140 0.50 -19.28 13.28
CA PRO A 140 0.02 -17.91 13.10
C PRO A 140 0.02 -17.07 14.39
N LEU A 141 -0.46 -17.64 15.50
CA LEU A 141 -0.52 -16.93 16.78
C LEU A 141 0.88 -16.73 17.39
N LEU A 142 1.78 -17.70 17.22
CA LEU A 142 3.17 -17.57 17.67
C LEU A 142 3.89 -16.48 16.88
N THR A 143 3.71 -16.44 15.56
CA THR A 143 4.23 -15.38 14.70
C THR A 143 3.70 -14.03 15.12
N PHE A 144 2.38 -13.88 15.31
CA PHE A 144 1.79 -12.62 15.76
C PHE A 144 2.35 -12.15 17.11
N LYS A 145 2.49 -13.07 18.07
CA LYS A 145 3.11 -12.80 19.37
C LYS A 145 4.55 -12.33 19.21
N GLY A 146 5.33 -12.99 18.36
CA GLY A 146 6.73 -12.60 18.05
C GLY A 146 6.81 -11.21 17.41
N ILE A 147 5.92 -10.91 16.45
CA ILE A 147 5.88 -9.60 15.80
C ILE A 147 5.56 -8.51 16.83
N THR A 148 4.49 -8.68 17.60
CA THR A 148 3.99 -7.63 18.50
C THR A 148 4.84 -7.43 19.75
N ARG A 149 5.46 -8.50 20.29
CA ARG A 149 6.25 -8.42 21.54
C ARG A 149 7.76 -8.31 21.34
N LEU A 150 8.26 -8.55 20.13
CA LEU A 150 9.70 -8.46 19.87
C LEU A 150 9.99 -7.55 18.68
N PHE A 151 9.48 -7.88 17.50
CA PHE A 151 9.85 -7.16 16.28
C PHE A 151 9.42 -5.69 16.29
N VAL A 152 8.14 -5.41 16.57
CA VAL A 152 7.60 -4.04 16.61
C VAL A 152 8.31 -3.18 17.69
N PRO A 153 8.45 -3.63 18.95
CA PRO A 153 9.24 -2.90 19.95
C PRO A 153 10.67 -2.59 19.50
N LEU A 154 11.38 -3.57 18.92
CA LEU A 154 12.75 -3.37 18.42
C LEU A 154 12.82 -2.33 17.29
N VAL A 155 11.85 -2.37 16.36
CA VAL A 155 11.77 -1.37 15.28
C VAL A 155 11.54 0.03 15.85
N ILE A 156 10.64 0.17 16.82
CA ILE A 156 10.36 1.46 17.47
C ILE A 156 11.63 1.98 18.17
N ILE A 157 12.33 1.15 18.93
CA ILE A 157 13.61 1.53 19.58
C ILE A 157 14.65 1.91 18.52
N GLY A 158 14.79 1.12 17.45
CA GLY A 158 15.69 1.41 16.34
C GLY A 158 15.43 2.77 15.70
N LEU A 159 14.15 3.11 15.45
CA LEU A 159 13.74 4.42 14.96
C LEU A 159 14.07 5.54 15.96
N GLY A 160 13.84 5.32 17.25
CA GLY A 160 14.19 6.25 18.31
C GLY A 160 15.70 6.53 18.35
N MET A 161 16.52 5.48 18.34
CA MET A 161 17.99 5.58 18.29
C MET A 161 18.49 6.28 17.02
N PHE A 162 17.88 5.99 15.87
CA PHE A 162 18.21 6.65 14.61
C PHE A 162 17.92 8.16 14.66
N THR A 163 16.76 8.54 15.20
CA THR A 163 16.41 9.94 15.40
C THR A 163 17.39 10.64 16.36
N ILE A 164 17.72 10.02 17.50
CA ILE A 164 18.73 10.54 18.44
C ILE A 164 20.06 10.76 17.73
N ARG A 165 20.53 9.76 16.97
CA ARG A 165 21.80 9.83 16.24
C ARG A 165 21.84 10.99 15.24
N LYS A 166 20.71 11.30 14.58
CA LYS A 166 20.65 12.46 13.67
C LYS A 166 20.69 13.80 14.42
N SER A 167 20.15 13.84 15.64
CA SER A 167 20.07 15.08 16.44
C SER A 167 21.35 15.39 17.22
N VAL A 168 22.28 14.44 17.34
CA VAL A 168 23.55 14.61 18.06
C VAL A 168 24.74 14.50 17.11
N ARG A 169 25.57 15.55 17.05
CA ARG A 169 26.89 15.47 16.43
C ARG A 169 27.86 14.91 17.46
N VAL A 170 28.53 13.81 17.14
CA VAL A 170 29.39 13.09 18.10
C VAL A 170 30.74 13.78 18.30
N GLN A 171 31.27 14.48 17.27
CA GLN A 171 32.53 15.21 17.34
C GLN A 171 32.47 16.54 16.55
N PRO A 172 32.61 17.70 17.23
CA PRO A 172 32.52 17.88 18.69
C PRO A 172 31.11 17.52 19.18
N LEU A 173 31.00 17.07 20.44
CA LEU A 173 29.72 16.66 21.01
C LEU A 173 28.79 17.87 21.11
N ARG A 174 27.83 17.96 20.20
CA ARG A 174 26.91 19.10 20.09
C ARG A 174 25.52 18.60 19.73
N ILE A 175 24.51 19.10 20.44
CA ILE A 175 23.12 18.87 20.08
C ILE A 175 22.80 19.82 18.93
N ASN A 176 22.43 19.26 17.78
CA ASN A 176 22.07 20.03 16.60
C ASN A 176 20.60 20.48 16.66
N GLU A 177 19.73 19.62 17.20
CA GLU A 177 18.28 19.85 17.25
C GLU A 177 17.69 19.21 18.51
N ASP A 178 17.44 20.02 19.54
CA ASP A 178 16.91 19.55 20.82
C ASP A 178 15.58 18.81 20.65
N ALA A 179 14.69 19.33 19.80
CA ALA A 179 13.38 18.71 19.53
C ALA A 179 13.50 17.30 18.94
N GLY A 180 14.48 17.07 18.07
CA GLY A 180 14.74 15.75 17.49
C GLY A 180 15.28 14.77 18.53
N LEU A 181 16.16 15.23 19.43
CA LEU A 181 16.68 14.44 20.53
C LEU A 181 15.56 13.98 21.48
N TYR A 182 14.70 14.89 21.92
CA TYR A 182 13.56 14.56 22.78
C TYR A 182 12.58 13.59 22.11
N ARG A 183 12.26 13.80 20.82
CA ARG A 183 11.42 12.87 20.05
C ARG A 183 12.03 11.47 19.99
N GLY A 184 13.32 11.38 19.71
CA GLY A 184 14.02 10.10 19.65
C GLY A 184 14.03 9.36 20.99
N ILE A 185 14.19 10.08 22.11
CA ILE A 185 14.08 9.52 23.46
C ILE A 185 12.66 9.01 23.72
N ILE A 186 11.64 9.82 23.46
CA ILE A 186 10.23 9.43 23.65
C ILE A 186 9.89 8.17 22.83
N ILE A 187 10.30 8.13 21.56
CA ILE A 187 10.10 6.97 20.69
C ILE A 187 10.80 5.74 21.28
N SER A 188 12.04 5.87 21.75
CA SER A 188 12.78 4.76 22.36
C SER A 188 12.09 4.23 23.61
N ILE A 189 11.61 5.13 24.49
CA ILE A 189 10.84 4.77 25.69
C ILE A 189 9.54 4.07 25.31
N ALA A 190 8.82 4.56 24.30
CA ALA A 190 7.60 3.92 23.80
C ALA A 190 7.88 2.49 23.31
N GLY A 191 9.01 2.27 22.63
CA GLY A 191 9.45 0.94 22.21
C GLY A 191 9.80 0.02 23.39
N ILE A 192 10.42 0.56 24.45
CA ILE A 192 10.67 -0.21 25.68
C ILE A 192 9.35 -0.59 26.36
N ILE A 193 8.41 0.34 26.50
CA ILE A 193 7.08 0.10 27.07
C ILE A 193 6.34 -0.98 26.25
N ALA A 194 6.47 -0.94 24.92
CA ALA A 194 5.84 -1.88 23.99
C ALA A 194 6.20 -3.36 24.25
N PHE A 195 7.39 -3.67 24.80
CA PHE A 195 7.77 -5.03 25.22
C PHE A 195 6.88 -5.57 26.34
N TYR A 196 6.47 -4.70 27.25
CA TYR A 196 5.71 -5.07 28.45
C TYR A 196 4.20 -5.05 28.23
N LEU A 197 3.73 -4.62 27.05
CA LEU A 197 2.31 -4.61 26.76
C LEU A 197 1.72 -6.04 26.74
N PRO A 198 0.61 -6.29 27.47
CA PRO A 198 -0.14 -7.53 27.36
C PRO A 198 -0.55 -7.81 25.90
N LEU A 199 -0.53 -9.08 25.50
CA LEU A 199 -0.89 -9.48 24.14
C LEU A 199 -2.34 -9.08 23.82
N THR A 200 -3.22 -9.13 24.82
CA THR A 200 -4.61 -8.70 24.72
C THR A 200 -4.74 -7.24 24.28
N LEU A 201 -3.88 -6.33 24.77
CA LEU A 201 -3.91 -4.92 24.35
C LEU A 201 -3.49 -4.75 22.89
N TRP A 202 -2.52 -5.53 22.43
CA TRP A 202 -2.14 -5.56 21.01
C TRP A 202 -3.28 -6.05 20.12
N ILE A 203 -3.95 -7.14 20.52
CA ILE A 203 -5.09 -7.70 19.79
C ILE A 203 -6.23 -6.67 19.75
N VAL A 204 -6.63 -6.13 20.91
CA VAL A 204 -7.73 -5.16 20.99
C VAL A 204 -7.41 -3.88 20.24
N GLY A 205 -6.18 -3.36 20.32
CA GLY A 205 -5.78 -2.15 19.61
C GLY A 205 -5.82 -2.32 18.10
N LEU A 206 -5.19 -3.38 17.57
CA LEU A 206 -5.13 -3.63 16.13
C LEU A 206 -6.51 -3.98 15.55
N LEU A 207 -7.22 -4.89 16.19
CA LEU A 207 -8.56 -5.27 15.74
C LEU A 207 -9.58 -4.16 15.95
N GLY A 208 -9.41 -3.32 16.98
CA GLY A 208 -10.26 -2.15 17.21
C GLY A 208 -10.14 -1.14 16.08
N ILE A 209 -8.92 -0.82 15.65
CA ILE A 209 -8.67 0.04 14.48
C ILE A 209 -9.32 -0.57 13.24
N LEU A 210 -9.10 -1.86 13.00
CA LEU A 210 -9.69 -2.57 11.86
C LEU A 210 -11.23 -2.56 11.91
N ALA A 211 -11.83 -2.82 13.08
CA ALA A 211 -13.27 -2.84 13.26
C ALA A 211 -13.89 -1.46 13.02
N VAL A 212 -13.28 -0.39 13.54
CA VAL A 212 -13.71 0.99 13.29
C VAL A 212 -13.66 1.31 11.80
N TRP A 213 -12.58 0.91 11.11
CA TRP A 213 -12.44 1.09 9.67
C TRP A 213 -13.55 0.37 8.89
N MET A 214 -13.75 -0.92 9.16
CA MET A 214 -14.72 -1.74 8.46
C MET A 214 -16.16 -1.27 8.73
N LEU A 215 -16.45 -0.82 9.95
CA LEU A 215 -17.73 -0.24 10.30
C LEU A 215 -17.98 1.08 9.55
N ALA A 216 -16.97 1.96 9.49
CA ALA A 216 -17.07 3.22 8.75
C ALA A 216 -17.32 2.97 7.25
N THR A 217 -16.54 2.07 6.63
CA THR A 217 -16.75 1.65 5.24
C THR A 217 -18.17 1.14 5.02
N ALA A 218 -18.67 0.26 5.90
CA ALA A 218 -20.02 -0.27 5.77
C ALA A 218 -21.11 0.81 5.87
N ILE A 219 -20.99 1.74 6.83
CA ILE A 219 -21.94 2.84 7.02
C ILE A 219 -21.99 3.73 5.78
N VAL A 220 -20.82 4.10 5.23
CA VAL A 220 -20.74 4.95 4.04
C VAL A 220 -21.34 4.25 2.82
N LEU A 221 -20.93 3.01 2.55
CA LEU A 221 -21.41 2.25 1.38
C LEU A 221 -22.91 1.96 1.45
N LEU A 222 -23.44 1.55 2.61
CA LEU A 222 -24.89 1.34 2.77
C LEU A 222 -25.67 2.66 2.74
N GLY A 223 -25.11 3.73 3.31
CA GLY A 223 -25.71 5.06 3.25
C GLY A 223 -25.88 5.56 1.81
N ARG A 224 -24.92 5.26 0.94
CA ARG A 224 -25.02 5.54 -0.51
C ARG A 224 -25.96 4.59 -1.22
N ALA A 225 -25.91 3.29 -0.89
CA ALA A 225 -26.81 2.30 -1.49
C ALA A 225 -28.30 2.65 -1.23
N ARG A 226 -28.61 3.23 -0.06
CA ARG A 226 -29.94 3.76 0.26
C ARG A 226 -30.39 4.91 -0.64
N LYS A 227 -29.46 5.72 -1.16
CA LYS A 227 -29.75 6.83 -2.09
C LYS A 227 -30.01 6.36 -3.52
N GLY A 228 -29.96 5.05 -3.77
CA GLY A 228 -30.26 4.42 -5.06
C GLY A 228 -29.05 4.28 -5.98
N ARG A 229 -29.27 3.64 -7.14
CA ARG A 229 -28.21 3.34 -8.12
C ARG A 229 -27.54 4.60 -8.70
N SER A 230 -28.24 5.74 -8.71
CA SER A 230 -27.66 7.01 -9.18
C SER A 230 -26.52 7.54 -8.29
N ALA A 231 -26.48 7.14 -7.01
CA ALA A 231 -25.40 7.50 -6.08
C ALA A 231 -24.22 6.52 -6.12
N ILE A 232 -24.32 5.43 -6.88
CA ILE A 232 -23.26 4.44 -7.09
C ILE A 232 -23.20 4.12 -8.59
N PRO A 233 -22.53 4.96 -9.39
CA PRO A 233 -22.52 4.84 -10.86
C PRO A 233 -22.05 3.47 -11.35
N GLU A 234 -21.11 2.85 -10.62
CA GLU A 234 -20.57 1.54 -10.94
C GLU A 234 -20.50 0.60 -9.72
N GLY A 235 -20.86 -0.67 -9.96
CA GLY A 235 -20.65 -1.74 -8.99
C GLY A 235 -21.59 -1.72 -7.78
N PHE A 236 -22.83 -1.25 -7.92
CA PHE A 236 -23.82 -1.21 -6.83
C PHE A 236 -23.87 -2.51 -6.01
N VAL A 237 -23.98 -3.66 -6.70
CA VAL A 237 -24.00 -4.98 -6.05
C VAL A 237 -22.69 -5.26 -5.31
N SER A 238 -21.54 -5.01 -5.95
CA SER A 238 -20.22 -5.19 -5.34
C SER A 238 -20.08 -4.33 -4.07
N ARG A 239 -20.45 -3.05 -4.11
CA ARG A 239 -20.36 -2.14 -2.97
C ARG A 239 -21.28 -2.54 -1.82
N VAL A 240 -22.50 -3.01 -2.11
CA VAL A 240 -23.41 -3.56 -1.09
C VAL A 240 -22.83 -4.84 -0.48
N VAL A 241 -22.30 -5.74 -1.29
CA VAL A 241 -21.65 -6.97 -0.82
C VAL A 241 -20.45 -6.65 0.07
N ILE A 242 -19.56 -5.73 -0.35
CA ILE A 242 -18.42 -5.27 0.47
C ILE A 242 -18.92 -4.71 1.80
N ALA A 243 -19.96 -3.88 1.80
CA ALA A 243 -20.50 -3.30 3.02
C ALA A 243 -21.03 -4.36 4.00
N ILE A 244 -21.76 -5.36 3.49
CA ILE A 244 -22.27 -6.47 4.30
C ILE A 244 -21.11 -7.31 4.84
N LEU A 245 -20.14 -7.67 4.00
CA LEU A 245 -18.95 -8.42 4.42
C LEU A 245 -18.15 -7.67 5.49
N SER A 246 -18.02 -6.35 5.36
CA SER A 246 -17.37 -5.50 6.37
C SER A 246 -18.12 -5.54 7.70
N LEU A 247 -19.46 -5.48 7.72
CA LEU A 247 -20.24 -5.63 8.95
C LEU A 247 -20.10 -7.02 9.58
N CYS A 248 -20.14 -8.08 8.76
CA CYS A 248 -19.91 -9.44 9.23
C CYS A 248 -18.52 -9.56 9.87
N LEU A 249 -17.50 -8.97 9.26
CA LEU A 249 -16.14 -8.98 9.80
C LEU A 249 -16.05 -8.24 11.14
N VAL A 250 -16.74 -7.10 11.29
CA VAL A 250 -16.84 -6.41 12.59
C VAL A 250 -17.45 -7.33 13.65
N GLY A 251 -18.54 -8.02 13.33
CA GLY A 251 -19.16 -8.99 14.22
C GLY A 251 -18.21 -10.11 14.63
N LEU A 252 -17.46 -10.66 13.67
CA LEU A 252 -16.45 -11.71 13.92
C LEU A 252 -15.27 -11.19 14.76
N ILE A 253 -14.81 -9.97 14.53
CA ILE A 253 -13.74 -9.34 15.32
C ILE A 253 -14.14 -9.24 16.79
N ILE A 254 -15.38 -8.84 17.06
CA ILE A 254 -15.87 -8.65 18.43
C ILE A 254 -16.07 -10.01 19.14
N THR A 255 -16.53 -11.01 18.40
CA THR A 255 -16.89 -12.33 18.97
C THR A 255 -15.73 -13.30 19.06
N TYR A 256 -14.83 -13.31 18.07
CA TYR A 256 -13.73 -14.26 17.92
C TYR A 256 -12.40 -13.55 17.58
N PRO A 257 -11.90 -12.65 18.45
CA PRO A 257 -10.74 -11.80 18.15
C PRO A 257 -9.45 -12.62 17.94
N ILE A 258 -9.25 -13.71 18.68
CA ILE A 258 -8.03 -14.51 18.59
C ILE A 258 -7.99 -15.27 17.26
N GLU A 259 -9.13 -15.84 16.88
CA GLU A 259 -9.32 -16.58 15.64
C GLU A 259 -9.17 -15.66 14.43
N ILE A 260 -9.71 -14.43 14.50
CA ILE A 260 -9.51 -13.43 13.45
C ILE A 260 -8.05 -13.03 13.30
N VAL A 261 -7.31 -12.83 14.40
CA VAL A 261 -5.85 -12.63 14.31
C VAL A 261 -5.18 -13.82 13.65
N GLY A 262 -5.54 -15.05 14.05
CA GLY A 262 -5.03 -16.28 13.44
C GLY A 262 -5.29 -16.32 11.92
N LEU A 263 -6.50 -16.01 11.50
CA LEU A 263 -6.91 -15.95 10.10
C LEU A 263 -6.13 -14.89 9.32
N LEU A 264 -6.00 -13.67 9.86
CA LEU A 264 -5.23 -12.59 9.23
C LEU A 264 -3.76 -12.98 9.04
N MET A 265 -3.18 -13.66 10.03
CA MET A 265 -1.81 -14.17 9.93
C MET A 265 -1.69 -15.27 8.87
N ILE A 266 -2.65 -16.19 8.79
CA ILE A 266 -2.67 -17.21 7.73
C ILE A 266 -2.74 -16.55 6.35
N VAL A 267 -3.64 -15.58 6.16
CA VAL A 267 -3.76 -14.82 4.90
C VAL A 267 -2.42 -14.15 4.56
N LEU A 268 -1.78 -13.48 5.52
CA LEU A 268 -0.45 -12.88 5.34
C LEU A 268 0.62 -13.93 4.97
N GLY A 269 0.57 -15.10 5.60
CA GLY A 269 1.48 -16.22 5.30
C GLY A 269 1.28 -16.78 3.89
N VAL A 270 0.04 -16.94 3.44
CA VAL A 270 -0.31 -17.38 2.08
C VAL A 270 0.17 -16.35 1.05
N ILE A 271 -0.06 -15.06 1.31
CA ILE A 271 0.46 -13.95 0.50
C ILE A 271 1.98 -14.03 0.39
N GLY A 272 2.67 -14.17 1.52
CA GLY A 272 4.13 -14.30 1.57
C GLY A 272 4.60 -15.50 0.76
N LEU A 273 3.95 -16.64 0.94
CA LEU A 273 4.25 -17.87 0.19
C LEU A 273 4.14 -17.67 -1.33
N LEU A 274 3.05 -17.05 -1.80
CA LEU A 274 2.85 -16.77 -3.23
C LEU A 274 3.92 -15.82 -3.79
N LEU A 275 4.26 -14.76 -3.05
CA LEU A 275 5.34 -13.83 -3.41
C LEU A 275 6.70 -14.55 -3.47
N GLY A 276 6.99 -15.40 -2.50
CA GLY A 276 8.23 -16.17 -2.46
C GLY A 276 8.35 -17.15 -3.64
N ILE A 277 7.27 -17.85 -3.98
CA ILE A 277 7.19 -18.72 -5.16
C ILE A 277 7.42 -17.90 -6.44
N MET A 278 6.78 -16.74 -6.56
CA MET A 278 6.94 -15.86 -7.73
C MET A 278 8.40 -15.42 -7.91
N LEU A 279 9.06 -14.95 -6.84
CA LEU A 279 10.47 -14.54 -6.87
C LEU A 279 11.38 -15.71 -7.25
N PHE A 280 11.17 -16.88 -6.64
CA PHE A 280 11.95 -18.07 -6.94
C PHE A 280 11.82 -18.50 -8.41
N VAL A 281 10.59 -18.59 -8.93
CA VAL A 281 10.33 -18.96 -10.32
C VAL A 281 10.94 -17.94 -11.28
N ASN A 282 10.82 -16.64 -10.99
CA ASN A 282 11.42 -15.58 -11.80
C ASN A 282 12.95 -15.66 -11.83
N GLY A 283 13.58 -15.89 -10.67
CA GLY A 283 15.04 -16.04 -10.59
C GLY A 283 15.53 -17.28 -11.35
N VAL A 284 14.86 -18.43 -11.23
CA VAL A 284 15.19 -19.64 -12.01
C VAL A 284 15.00 -19.41 -13.51
N ARG A 285 13.93 -18.72 -13.91
CA ARG A 285 13.69 -18.36 -15.32
C ARG A 285 14.78 -17.43 -15.86
N LEU A 286 15.19 -16.44 -15.07
CA LEU A 286 16.26 -15.51 -15.45
C LEU A 286 17.59 -16.25 -15.64
N LYS A 287 17.96 -17.14 -14.72
CA LYS A 287 19.15 -18.00 -14.87
C LYS A 287 19.11 -18.83 -16.16
N ARG A 288 17.99 -19.50 -16.44
CA ARG A 288 17.82 -20.30 -17.67
C ARG A 288 17.89 -19.46 -18.94
N TRP A 289 17.46 -18.19 -18.88
CA TRP A 289 17.54 -17.29 -20.01
C TRP A 289 18.98 -16.84 -20.27
N MET A 290 19.73 -16.54 -19.20
CA MET A 290 21.17 -16.23 -19.29
C MET A 290 21.98 -17.40 -19.86
N GLU A 291 21.63 -18.65 -19.54
CA GLU A 291 22.32 -19.86 -20.06
C GLU A 291 22.02 -20.16 -21.54
N ARG A 292 21.03 -19.50 -22.14
CA ARG A 292 20.65 -19.67 -23.56
C ARG A 292 21.26 -18.62 -24.49
N THR A 293 21.93 -17.62 -23.92
CA THR A 293 22.56 -16.50 -24.63
C THR A 293 24.05 -16.69 -24.62
#